data_AF-A0ABD6CW57-F1
#
_entry.id   AF-A0ABD6CW57-F1
#
_cell.length_a   1.000
_cell.length_b   1.000
_cell.length_c   1.000
_cell.angle_alpha   90.00
_cell.angle_beta   90.00
_cell.angle_gamma   90.00
#
_symmetry.space_group_name_H-M   'P 1'
#
loop_
_entity.id
_entity.type
_entity.pdbx_description
1 polymer ?
#
loop_
_entity_poly.entity_id
_entity_poly.type
_entity_poly.pdbx_seq_one_letter_code
_entity_poly.pdbx_strand_id
1 'polypeptide(L)'
;MKRRTFLTASALSVASLSGCLGDAEYRITNTAAETSLPPISLSVDLPVADATIEHPAALTLTLENTVDDPLRIRSYGVWPFGVLALAPSPTPGEDTLKPTLFSPSYETTDRVEVSRGGSSLSLDGTPITRLLAPGERVSRRYELRGDDLPGSGTYYVVQNFDRRASRYSAGDDWKPLEYRIRLSIEEKRRLSI
;
A
#
# COMPACT_ATOMS: atom_id res chain seq x y z
N MET A 1 9.74 -26.28 34.12
CA MET A 1 9.86 -27.41 33.16
C MET A 1 8.71 -28.39 33.37
N LYS A 2 7.74 -28.44 32.45
CA LYS A 2 6.69 -29.47 32.43
C LYS A 2 6.44 -29.91 30.98
N ARG A 3 6.24 -31.21 30.83
CA ARG A 3 6.52 -32.05 29.66
C ARG A 3 5.48 -31.88 28.55
N ARG A 4 5.97 -31.87 27.31
CA ARG A 4 5.18 -31.90 26.07
C ARG A 4 4.73 -33.35 25.81
N THR A 5 3.44 -33.56 25.60
CA THR A 5 2.89 -34.82 25.07
C THR A 5 2.04 -34.47 23.85
N PHE A 6 2.56 -34.76 22.67
CA PHE A 6 1.81 -34.72 21.42
C PHE A 6 1.00 -36.01 21.33
N LEU A 7 -0.32 -35.89 21.35
CA LEU A 7 -1.23 -36.97 20.95
C LEU A 7 -1.65 -36.70 19.51
N THR A 8 -1.16 -37.57 18.63
CA THR A 8 -1.54 -37.70 17.23
C THR A 8 -2.96 -38.26 17.18
N ALA A 9 -3.92 -37.44 16.80
CA ALA A 9 -5.28 -37.86 16.49
C ALA A 9 -5.54 -37.54 15.01
N SER A 10 -5.41 -38.58 14.19
CA SER A 10 -5.73 -38.55 12.76
C SER A 10 -7.25 -38.53 12.57
N ALA A 11 -7.83 -37.34 12.45
CA ALA A 11 -9.20 -37.19 11.97
C ALA A 11 -9.16 -36.98 10.44
N LEU A 12 -9.70 -37.94 9.69
CA LEU A 12 -9.98 -37.80 8.27
C LEU A 12 -11.13 -36.79 8.11
N SER A 13 -10.78 -35.52 7.97
CA SER A 13 -11.72 -34.51 7.52
C SER A 13 -11.99 -34.71 6.04
N VAL A 14 -13.12 -35.33 5.72
CA VAL A 14 -13.70 -35.24 4.38
C VAL A 14 -13.92 -33.74 4.13
N ALA A 15 -13.14 -33.18 3.21
CA ALA A 15 -13.30 -31.81 2.76
C ALA A 15 -14.68 -31.70 2.08
N SER A 16 -15.69 -31.27 2.83
CA SER A 16 -16.84 -30.63 2.25
C SER A 16 -16.34 -29.35 1.57
N LEU A 17 -16.09 -29.41 0.28
CA LEU A 17 -15.90 -28.26 -0.61
C LEU A 17 -17.25 -27.53 -0.75
N SER A 18 -17.80 -27.07 0.38
CA SER A 18 -18.61 -25.87 0.38
C SER A 18 -17.65 -24.71 0.17
N GLY A 19 -17.25 -24.50 -1.09
CA GLY A 19 -16.67 -23.23 -1.48
C GLY A 19 -17.66 -22.16 -1.08
N CYS A 20 -17.25 -21.25 -0.20
CA CYS A 20 -18.03 -20.06 0.10
C CYS A 20 -18.41 -19.42 -1.24
N LEU A 21 -19.70 -19.48 -1.57
CA LEU A 21 -20.29 -18.58 -2.54
C LEU A 21 -20.11 -17.17 -1.98
N GLY A 22 -19.39 -16.28 -2.66
CA GLY A 22 -19.65 -14.85 -2.46
C GLY A 22 -18.55 -13.86 -2.79
N ASP A 23 -17.27 -14.16 -2.55
CA ASP A 23 -16.27 -13.10 -2.65
C ASP A 23 -15.80 -12.89 -4.09
N ALA A 24 -15.96 -11.65 -4.56
CA ALA A 24 -15.44 -11.18 -5.83
C ALA A 24 -13.92 -11.23 -5.78
N GLU A 25 -13.33 -11.88 -6.77
CA GLU A 25 -11.88 -12.01 -6.87
C GLU A 25 -11.36 -10.94 -7.83
N TYR A 26 -10.33 -10.20 -7.44
CA TYR A 26 -9.83 -9.07 -8.23
C TYR A 26 -8.44 -9.36 -8.81
N ARG A 27 -8.04 -8.61 -9.83
CA ARG A 27 -6.67 -8.59 -10.37
C ARG A 27 -6.21 -7.17 -10.69
N ILE A 28 -4.93 -6.89 -10.50
CA ILE A 28 -4.31 -5.64 -10.95
C ILE A 28 -3.77 -5.85 -12.36
N THR A 29 -4.34 -5.15 -13.35
CA THR A 29 -3.97 -5.30 -14.78
C THR A 29 -2.98 -4.24 -15.26
N ASN A 30 -2.92 -3.09 -14.60
CA ASN A 30 -2.01 -2.01 -14.97
C ASN A 30 -1.63 -1.16 -13.77
N THR A 31 -0.37 -0.73 -13.75
CA THR A 31 0.15 0.24 -12.78
C THR A 31 0.91 1.34 -13.53
N ALA A 32 0.70 2.62 -13.18
CA ALA A 32 1.43 3.72 -13.81
C ALA A 32 1.64 4.88 -12.84
N ALA A 33 2.87 5.39 -12.74
CA ALA A 33 3.12 6.70 -12.12
C ALA A 33 2.76 7.80 -13.13
N GLU A 34 1.78 8.63 -12.81
CA GLU A 34 1.25 9.67 -13.72
C GLU A 34 1.79 11.07 -13.41
N THR A 35 2.31 11.31 -12.20
CA THR A 35 2.89 12.61 -11.85
C THR A 35 4.38 12.64 -12.14
N SER A 36 4.82 13.65 -12.90
CA SER A 36 6.22 14.04 -12.96
C SER A 36 6.57 14.90 -11.75
N LEU A 37 7.57 14.49 -10.98
CA LEU A 37 7.95 15.13 -9.71
C LEU A 37 9.40 15.65 -9.66
N PRO A 38 9.98 16.32 -10.68
CA PRO A 38 11.38 16.78 -10.59
C PRO A 38 11.61 17.62 -9.33
N PRO A 39 12.67 17.36 -8.55
CA PRO A 39 13.85 16.53 -8.83
C PRO A 39 13.75 15.04 -8.43
N ILE A 40 12.55 14.55 -8.17
CA ILE A 40 12.26 13.19 -7.72
C ILE A 40 11.69 12.36 -8.89
N SER A 41 12.22 11.15 -9.06
CA SER A 41 11.60 10.12 -9.89
C SER A 41 10.83 9.15 -9.02
N LEU A 42 9.63 8.77 -9.47
CA LEU A 42 8.73 7.83 -8.81
C LEU A 42 8.45 6.67 -9.76
N SER A 43 8.64 5.45 -9.29
CA SER A 43 8.21 4.24 -9.99
C SER A 43 7.36 3.34 -9.09
N VAL A 44 6.52 2.52 -9.74
CA VAL A 44 5.75 1.46 -9.11
C VAL A 44 6.01 0.17 -9.86
N ASP A 45 6.25 -0.90 -9.10
CA ASP A 45 6.48 -2.23 -9.62
C ASP A 45 5.48 -3.20 -8.99
N LEU A 46 4.87 -4.02 -9.84
CA LEU A 46 4.03 -5.14 -9.43
C LEU A 46 4.88 -6.42 -9.61
N PRO A 47 5.40 -7.04 -8.54
CA PRO A 47 6.33 -8.17 -8.66
C PRO A 47 5.73 -9.39 -9.38
N VAL A 48 4.40 -9.52 -9.35
CA VAL A 48 3.64 -10.56 -10.04
C VAL A 48 2.71 -9.87 -11.03
N ALA A 49 2.96 -10.01 -12.34
CA ALA A 49 2.05 -9.49 -13.35
C ALA A 49 0.66 -10.13 -13.22
N ASP A 50 -0.39 -9.35 -13.48
CA ASP A 50 -1.79 -9.77 -13.29
C ASP A 50 -2.04 -10.36 -11.90
N ALA A 51 -1.38 -9.81 -10.86
CA ALA A 51 -1.48 -10.26 -9.48
C ALA A 51 -2.95 -10.39 -9.09
N THR A 52 -3.33 -11.64 -8.87
CA THR A 52 -4.63 -12.02 -8.36
C THR A 52 -4.69 -11.64 -6.88
N ILE A 53 -5.74 -10.93 -6.49
CA ILE A 53 -5.97 -10.46 -5.12
C ILE A 53 -6.80 -11.49 -4.32
N GLU A 54 -6.49 -12.78 -4.46
CA GLU A 54 -6.94 -13.85 -3.55
C GLU A 54 -6.18 -13.75 -2.20
N HIS A 55 -4.96 -13.26 -2.28
CA HIS A 55 -4.05 -12.94 -1.18
C HIS A 55 -3.55 -11.51 -1.42
N PRO A 56 -2.98 -10.82 -0.41
CA PRO A 56 -2.61 -9.42 -0.57
C PRO A 56 -1.69 -9.21 -1.78
N ALA A 57 -2.11 -8.38 -2.73
CA ALA A 57 -1.32 -8.05 -3.90
C ALA A 57 -0.23 -7.05 -3.51
N ALA A 58 1.03 -7.40 -3.78
CA ALA A 58 2.18 -6.59 -3.41
C ALA A 58 2.50 -5.54 -4.48
N LEU A 59 2.70 -4.31 -4.04
CA LEU A 59 3.16 -3.16 -4.82
C LEU A 59 4.48 -2.68 -4.23
N THR A 60 5.48 -2.44 -5.05
CA THR A 60 6.73 -1.81 -4.62
C THR A 60 6.79 -0.41 -5.19
N LEU A 61 6.80 0.59 -4.31
CA LEU A 61 6.97 1.98 -4.69
C LEU A 61 8.43 2.35 -4.48
N THR A 62 9.03 3.03 -5.46
CA THR A 62 10.42 3.49 -5.40
C THR A 62 10.50 4.98 -5.65
N LEU A 63 11.23 5.68 -4.78
CA LEU A 63 11.51 7.10 -4.89
C LEU A 63 13.01 7.26 -5.10
N GLU A 64 13.41 8.01 -6.12
CA GLU A 64 14.79 8.29 -6.47
C GLU A 64 15.06 9.79 -6.50
N ASN A 65 16.21 10.20 -5.97
CA ASN A 65 16.75 11.53 -6.19
C ASN A 65 17.53 11.57 -7.51
N THR A 66 17.04 12.32 -8.49
CA THR A 66 17.66 12.39 -9.83
C THR A 66 18.60 13.57 -10.01
N VAL A 67 18.92 14.31 -8.94
CA VAL A 67 19.85 15.45 -8.99
C VAL A 67 21.08 15.20 -8.14
N ASP A 68 22.11 16.01 -8.36
CA ASP A 68 23.43 15.90 -7.71
C ASP A 68 23.47 16.43 -6.27
N ASP A 69 22.38 17.06 -5.81
CA ASP A 69 22.23 17.59 -4.46
C ASP A 69 21.32 16.71 -3.60
N PRO A 70 21.60 16.55 -2.29
CA PRO A 70 20.75 15.76 -1.40
C PRO A 70 19.39 16.42 -1.19
N LEU A 71 18.33 15.61 -1.16
CA LEU A 71 16.97 16.05 -0.86
C LEU A 71 16.60 15.71 0.58
N ARG A 72 15.95 16.64 1.28
CA ARG A 72 15.27 16.36 2.55
C ARG A 72 13.85 15.89 2.26
N ILE A 73 13.49 14.70 2.72
CA ILE A 73 12.13 14.16 2.64
C ILE A 73 11.52 14.11 4.03
N ARG A 74 10.37 14.75 4.19
CA ARG A 74 9.53 14.73 5.41
C ARG A 74 8.25 13.95 5.13
N SER A 75 8.00 12.92 5.93
CA SER A 75 6.82 12.05 5.85
C SER A 75 6.34 11.65 7.24
N TYR A 76 5.27 10.85 7.32
CA TYR A 76 4.60 10.47 8.56
C TYR A 76 4.30 8.97 8.56
N GLY A 77 4.38 8.32 9.72
CA GLY A 77 4.25 6.87 9.85
C GLY A 77 5.52 6.13 9.39
N VAL A 78 5.70 5.99 8.08
CA VAL A 78 6.86 5.29 7.47
C VAL A 78 7.53 6.15 6.41
N TRP A 79 8.84 6.34 6.53
CA TRP A 79 9.59 7.07 5.51
C TRP A 79 9.89 6.19 4.27
N PRO A 80 9.79 6.70 3.01
CA PRO A 80 9.50 8.08 2.62
C PRO A 80 8.04 8.35 2.24
N PHE A 81 7.23 7.33 1.99
CA PHE A 81 5.88 7.50 1.41
C PHE A 81 4.79 7.71 2.46
N GLY A 82 4.97 7.16 3.66
CA GLY A 82 4.01 7.22 4.75
C GLY A 82 2.94 6.14 4.66
N VAL A 83 1.76 6.48 5.16
CA VAL A 83 0.57 5.63 5.08
C VAL A 83 -0.22 5.97 3.84
N LEU A 84 -0.54 4.95 3.05
CA LEU A 84 -1.16 5.07 1.75
C LEU A 84 -2.55 4.45 1.74
N ALA A 85 -3.41 4.94 0.85
CA ALA A 85 -4.70 4.35 0.55
C ALA A 85 -5.03 4.43 -0.94
N LEU A 86 -6.11 3.79 -1.35
CA LEU A 86 -6.66 3.87 -2.69
C LEU A 86 -7.85 4.83 -2.73
N ALA A 87 -7.77 5.82 -3.61
CA ALA A 87 -8.91 6.65 -3.99
C ALA A 87 -9.48 6.15 -5.33
N PRO A 88 -10.74 5.72 -5.41
CA PRO A 88 -11.34 5.32 -6.69
C PRO A 88 -11.50 6.53 -7.63
N SER A 89 -11.57 6.26 -8.94
CA SER A 89 -11.78 7.24 -10.00
C SER A 89 -13.12 6.99 -10.72
N PRO A 90 -13.95 8.02 -10.95
CA PRO A 90 -13.76 9.42 -10.52
C PRO A 90 -13.72 9.53 -9.00
N THR A 91 -12.96 10.50 -8.47
CA THR A 91 -12.82 10.70 -7.02
C THR A 91 -14.20 10.93 -6.43
N PRO A 92 -14.71 10.02 -5.60
CA PRO A 92 -16.02 10.16 -5.00
C PRO A 92 -15.97 11.18 -3.86
N GLY A 93 -17.12 11.51 -3.26
CA GLY A 93 -17.20 12.48 -2.17
C GLY A 93 -16.29 12.14 -0.98
N GLU A 94 -16.02 13.13 -0.13
CA GLU A 94 -15.05 13.03 0.99
C GLU A 94 -15.29 11.85 1.93
N ASP A 95 -16.55 11.40 2.06
CA ASP A 95 -16.98 10.31 2.95
C ASP A 95 -16.74 8.90 2.39
N THR A 96 -16.13 8.79 1.21
CA THR A 96 -15.93 7.47 0.60
C THR A 96 -14.78 6.74 1.25
N LEU A 97 -15.01 5.48 1.60
CA LEU A 97 -14.01 4.59 2.16
C LEU A 97 -12.83 4.46 1.19
N LYS A 98 -11.63 4.75 1.68
CA LYS A 98 -10.37 4.61 0.94
C LYS A 98 -9.63 3.39 1.48
N PRO A 99 -9.57 2.28 0.73
CA PRO A 99 -8.88 1.06 1.17
C PRO A 99 -7.44 1.38 1.51
N THR A 100 -7.01 1.06 2.74
CA THR A 100 -5.64 1.32 3.18
C THR A 100 -4.68 0.32 2.54
N LEU A 101 -3.52 0.79 2.10
CA LEU A 101 -2.43 -0.09 1.68
C LEU A 101 -1.56 -0.43 2.88
N PHE A 102 -1.49 -1.71 3.20
CA PHE A 102 -0.71 -2.21 4.33
C PHE A 102 0.77 -2.26 3.98
N SER A 103 1.65 -1.91 4.90
CA SER A 103 3.09 -2.14 4.72
C SER A 103 3.62 -2.97 5.88
N PRO A 104 4.48 -3.98 5.63
CA PRO A 104 5.24 -4.64 6.69
C PRO A 104 6.07 -3.65 7.52
N SER A 105 6.39 -2.48 6.96
CA SER A 105 7.12 -1.43 7.68
C SER A 105 6.30 -0.78 8.81
N TYR A 106 4.98 -0.99 8.87
CA TYR A 106 4.15 -0.50 9.97
C TYR A 106 4.44 -1.27 11.27
N GLU A 107 4.80 -2.55 11.17
CA GLU A 107 5.11 -3.39 12.35
C GLU A 107 6.47 -3.05 12.98
N THR A 108 7.32 -2.31 12.28
CA THR A 108 8.67 -1.96 12.74
C THR A 108 8.77 -0.56 13.33
N THR A 109 7.64 0.14 13.49
CA THR A 109 7.59 1.52 13.96
C THR A 109 6.44 1.72 14.95
N ASP A 110 6.71 2.44 16.04
CA ASP A 110 5.66 2.84 16.99
C ASP A 110 4.85 4.06 16.50
N ARG A 111 5.12 4.53 15.27
CA ARG A 111 4.47 5.70 14.65
C ARG A 111 3.15 5.37 13.97
N VAL A 112 2.89 4.09 13.72
CA VAL A 112 1.70 3.58 13.05
C VAL A 112 1.10 2.51 13.94
N GLU A 113 -0.14 2.72 14.39
CA GLU A 113 -0.88 1.69 15.11
C GLU A 113 -1.97 1.15 14.19
N VAL A 114 -1.94 -0.15 13.93
CA VAL A 114 -2.98 -0.85 13.17
C VAL A 114 -3.88 -1.56 14.17
N SER A 115 -5.17 -1.24 14.15
CA SER A 115 -6.12 -1.89 15.07
C SER A 115 -6.26 -3.38 14.78
N ARG A 116 -6.73 -4.13 15.77
CA ARG A 116 -6.91 -5.58 15.66
C ARG A 116 -7.80 -5.91 14.46
N GLY A 117 -7.24 -6.67 13.50
CA GLY A 117 -7.93 -7.05 12.27
C GLY A 117 -7.70 -6.07 11.09
N GLY A 118 -6.94 -4.99 11.28
CA GLY A 118 -6.63 -4.03 10.22
C GLY A 118 -7.75 -3.02 9.91
N SER A 119 -8.84 -3.02 10.68
CA SER A 119 -10.04 -2.21 10.41
C SER A 119 -9.83 -0.70 10.56
N SER A 120 -8.77 -0.27 11.25
CA SER A 120 -8.41 1.13 11.37
C SER A 120 -6.90 1.28 11.59
N LEU A 121 -6.40 2.47 11.27
CA LEU A 121 -5.00 2.83 11.41
C LEU A 121 -4.93 4.21 12.07
N SER A 122 -4.06 4.37 13.06
CA SER A 122 -3.76 5.66 13.68
C SER A 122 -2.28 6.02 13.51
N LEU A 123 -2.00 7.32 13.60
CA LEU A 123 -0.65 7.88 13.51
C LEU A 123 -0.39 8.77 14.72
N ASP A 124 0.82 8.74 15.25
CA ASP A 124 1.23 9.64 16.33
C ASP A 124 1.38 11.11 15.86
N GLY A 125 1.41 11.33 14.54
CA GLY A 125 1.53 12.64 13.89
C GLY A 125 2.94 13.24 13.92
N THR A 126 3.94 12.54 14.45
CA THR A 126 5.32 13.02 14.55
C THR A 126 6.02 12.87 13.19
N PRO A 127 6.54 13.96 12.60
CA PRO A 127 7.20 13.90 11.30
C PRO A 127 8.51 13.11 11.37
N ILE A 128 8.82 12.40 10.28
CA ILE A 128 10.12 11.77 10.03
C ILE A 128 10.77 12.54 8.90
N THR A 129 11.90 13.19 9.18
CA THR A 129 12.70 13.88 8.17
C THR A 129 14.01 13.13 7.97
N ARG A 130 14.31 12.71 6.75
CA ARG A 130 15.59 12.08 6.38
C ARG A 130 16.11 12.66 5.08
N LEU A 131 17.42 12.53 4.88
CA LEU A 131 18.05 12.83 3.61
C LEU A 131 17.85 11.66 2.64
N LEU A 132 17.74 12.01 1.37
CA LEU A 132 17.84 11.14 0.23
C LEU A 132 19.03 11.65 -0.60
N ALA A 133 20.14 10.93 -0.55
CA ALA A 133 21.38 11.32 -1.19
C ALA A 133 21.23 11.39 -2.73
N PRO A 134 22.14 12.08 -3.43
CA PRO A 134 22.17 12.09 -4.90
C PRO A 134 22.18 10.68 -5.48
N GLY A 135 21.26 10.38 -6.41
CA GLY A 135 21.11 9.05 -6.99
C GLY A 135 20.58 7.96 -6.05
N GLU A 136 20.28 8.28 -4.78
CA GLU A 136 19.74 7.29 -3.84
C GLU A 136 18.32 6.89 -4.26
N ARG A 137 18.07 5.58 -4.23
CA ARG A 137 16.75 4.99 -4.45
C ARG A 137 16.26 4.34 -3.16
N VAL A 138 15.02 4.62 -2.79
CA VAL A 138 14.39 4.02 -1.62
C VAL A 138 13.07 3.38 -2.02
N SER A 139 12.95 2.09 -1.72
CA SER A 139 11.77 1.29 -2.05
C SER A 139 10.99 0.89 -0.80
N ARG A 140 9.66 0.82 -0.93
CA ARG A 140 8.76 0.29 0.10
C ARG A 140 7.70 -0.60 -0.51
N ARG A 141 7.46 -1.72 0.16
CA ARG A 141 6.39 -2.66 -0.17
C ARG A 141 5.09 -2.25 0.51
N TYR A 142 4.03 -2.27 -0.29
CA TYR A 142 2.65 -2.07 0.12
C TYR A 142 1.81 -3.25 -0.36
N GLU A 143 0.73 -3.54 0.35
CA GLU A 143 -0.12 -4.69 0.12
C GLU A 143 -1.58 -4.23 0.04
N LEU A 144 -2.23 -4.61 -1.05
CA LEU A 144 -3.64 -4.41 -1.28
C LEU A 144 -4.40 -5.70 -1.00
N ARG A 145 -5.41 -5.64 -0.14
CA ARG A 145 -6.27 -6.78 0.19
C ARG A 145 -7.57 -6.67 -0.61
N GLY A 146 -8.04 -7.80 -1.14
CA GLY A 146 -9.23 -7.86 -2.01
C GLY A 146 -10.50 -7.49 -1.26
N ASP A 147 -10.62 -7.94 -0.01
CA ASP A 147 -11.78 -7.71 0.86
C ASP A 147 -12.00 -6.23 1.20
N ASP A 148 -10.97 -5.39 1.05
CA ASP A 148 -11.07 -3.95 1.29
C ASP A 148 -11.54 -3.19 0.04
N LEU A 149 -11.57 -3.81 -1.15
CA LEU A 149 -11.91 -3.14 -2.39
C LEU A 149 -13.43 -2.99 -2.56
N PRO A 150 -13.94 -1.78 -2.90
CA PRO A 150 -15.36 -1.58 -3.14
C PRO A 150 -15.83 -2.11 -4.51
N GLY A 151 -14.91 -2.51 -5.40
CA GLY A 151 -15.23 -3.04 -6.73
C GLY A 151 -14.08 -2.94 -7.73
N SER A 152 -14.32 -3.37 -8.98
CA SER A 152 -13.40 -3.14 -10.10
C SER A 152 -13.39 -1.67 -10.54
N GLY A 153 -12.28 -1.19 -11.09
CA GLY A 153 -12.18 0.15 -11.65
C GLY A 153 -10.76 0.71 -11.64
N THR A 154 -10.68 2.02 -11.87
CA THR A 154 -9.42 2.78 -11.78
C THR A 154 -9.29 3.34 -10.38
N TYR A 155 -8.15 3.11 -9.75
CA TYR A 155 -7.79 3.63 -8.43
C TYR A 155 -6.50 4.44 -8.50
N TYR A 156 -6.34 5.34 -7.54
CA TYR A 156 -5.14 6.13 -7.34
C TYR A 156 -4.56 5.90 -5.95
N VAL A 157 -3.27 5.59 -5.88
CA VAL A 157 -2.55 5.59 -4.61
C VAL A 157 -2.41 7.02 -4.13
N VAL A 158 -2.91 7.29 -2.93
CA VAL A 158 -2.91 8.60 -2.29
C VAL A 158 -2.38 8.50 -0.86
N GLN A 159 -1.92 9.64 -0.32
CA GLN A 159 -1.58 9.76 1.09
C GLN A 159 -2.83 9.69 1.96
N ASN A 160 -2.77 8.90 3.03
CA ASN A 160 -3.89 8.68 3.95
C ASN A 160 -3.53 9.09 5.38
N PHE A 161 -3.47 10.40 5.65
CA PHE A 161 -3.27 10.91 7.00
C PHE A 161 -3.71 12.37 7.21
N ASP A 162 -4.76 12.59 8.00
CA ASP A 162 -5.21 13.82 8.66
C ASP A 162 -4.88 15.16 7.98
N ARG A 163 -5.05 15.25 6.66
CA ARG A 163 -4.75 16.43 5.83
C ARG A 163 -3.31 16.93 5.93
N ARG A 164 -2.39 16.15 6.50
CA ARG A 164 -0.96 16.43 6.41
C ARG A 164 -0.46 15.77 5.13
N ALA A 165 0.48 16.42 4.46
CA ALA A 165 1.11 15.89 3.25
C ALA A 165 2.61 15.76 3.47
N SER A 166 3.19 14.72 2.91
CA SER A 166 4.64 14.56 2.83
C SER A 166 5.20 15.67 1.96
N ARG A 167 6.43 16.07 2.24
CA ARG A 167 7.09 17.18 1.56
C ARG A 167 8.54 16.85 1.29
N TYR A 168 9.10 17.47 0.26
CA TYR A 168 10.51 17.39 -0.04
C TYR A 168 11.14 18.78 -0.14
N SER A 169 12.46 18.87 -0.02
CA SER A 169 13.20 20.12 -0.17
C SER A 169 14.63 19.88 -0.64
N ALA A 170 15.11 20.68 -1.58
CA ALA A 170 16.52 20.74 -2.01
C ALA A 170 17.30 21.90 -1.35
N GLY A 171 16.67 22.62 -0.44
CA GLY A 171 17.19 23.85 0.18
C GLY A 171 16.30 24.18 1.37
N ASP A 172 15.87 25.43 1.55
CA ASP A 172 14.96 25.81 2.65
C ASP A 172 13.47 25.78 2.28
N ASP A 173 13.16 25.74 0.99
CA ASP A 173 11.78 25.70 0.50
C ASP A 173 11.23 24.26 0.46
N TRP A 174 10.12 24.02 1.16
CA TRP A 174 9.47 22.72 1.23
C TRP A 174 8.35 22.63 0.21
N LYS A 175 8.44 21.71 -0.74
CA LYS A 175 7.40 21.44 -1.74
C LYS A 175 6.57 20.22 -1.37
N PRO A 176 5.27 20.16 -1.74
CA PRO A 176 4.46 18.95 -1.57
C PRO A 176 5.08 17.76 -2.32
N LEU A 177 5.11 16.59 -1.67
CA LEU A 177 5.45 15.32 -2.30
C LEU A 177 4.15 14.65 -2.75
N GLU A 178 3.62 15.07 -3.90
CA GLU A 178 2.32 14.62 -4.43
C GLU A 178 2.51 13.55 -5.52
N TYR A 179 2.53 12.29 -5.12
CA TYR A 179 2.54 11.19 -6.08
C TYR A 179 1.12 10.77 -6.48
N ARG A 180 0.95 10.50 -7.78
CA ARG A 180 -0.25 9.91 -8.36
C ARG A 180 0.15 8.63 -9.07
N ILE A 181 -0.24 7.50 -8.49
CA ILE A 181 -0.01 6.18 -9.09
C ILE A 181 -1.37 5.60 -9.42
N ARG A 182 -1.63 5.36 -10.72
CA ARG A 182 -2.82 4.69 -11.20
C ARG A 182 -2.69 3.18 -11.03
N LEU A 183 -3.77 2.56 -10.59
CA LEU A 183 -3.99 1.11 -10.54
C LEU A 183 -5.28 0.80 -11.31
N SER A 184 -5.19 -0.06 -12.31
CA SER A 184 -6.37 -0.63 -12.99
C SER A 184 -6.68 -1.99 -12.38
N ILE A 185 -7.89 -2.13 -11.82
CA ILE A 185 -8.34 -3.33 -11.13
C ILE A 185 -9.57 -3.89 -11.84
N GLU A 186 -9.54 -5.19 -12.13
CA GLU A 186 -10.66 -5.90 -12.74
C GLU A 186 -11.16 -7.02 -11.83
N GLU A 187 -12.47 -7.27 -11.88
CA GLU A 187 -13.05 -8.47 -11.28
C GLU A 187 -12.79 -9.67 -12.19
N LYS A 188 -12.22 -10.74 -11.62
CA LYS A 188 -11.98 -12.00 -12.30
C LYS A 188 -13.32 -12.71 -12.47
N ARG A 189 -13.80 -12.76 -13.71
CA ARG A 189 -14.97 -13.56 -14.05
C ARG A 189 -14.66 -15.03 -13.82
N ARG A 190 -15.42 -15.69 -12.95
CA ARG A 190 -15.42 -17.16 -12.88
C ARG A 190 -15.95 -17.66 -14.23
N LEU A 191 -15.15 -18.47 -14.93
CA LEU A 191 -15.65 -19.23 -16.07
C LEU A 191 -16.71 -20.20 -15.51
N SER A 192 -17.96 -20.02 -15.90
CA SER A 192 -19.00 -21.01 -15.67
C SER A 192 -18.58 -22.28 -16.41
N ILE A 193 -18.30 -23.35 -15.66
CA ILE A 193 -18.13 -24.70 -16.21
C ILE A 193 -19.52 -25.27 -16.47
#